data_AF-A0A849T353-F1
#
_entry.id   AF-A0A849T353-F1
#
_cell.length_a   1.000
_cell.length_b   1.000
_cell.length_c   1.000
_cell.angle_alpha   90.00
_cell.angle_beta   90.00
_cell.angle_gamma   90.00
#
_symmetry.space_group_name_H-M   'P 1'
#
loop_
_entity.id
_entity.type
_entity.pdbx_description
1 polymer ?
#
loop_
_entity_poly.entity_id
_entity_poly.type
_entity_poly.pdbx_seq_one_letter_code
_entity_poly.pdbx_strand_id
1 'polypeptide(L)'
;MKSKKLLLACALTVLTTSYAAFAEEASTMCSNPLKTICTDTLTARKDRDNYISGIKAEISKEAQASAGPRIEEMKKKIKRYRIFKRFGETLKINNQEIMKAAKKRMNGIESIITNEENITLLKSYMKQAIDETSFDAVTKVNFKSTVDSIIIGNFEDFLNRTGLEDNVFAQLINNPCGSDGLVDNAFATTLGKDRYVLICPGFLISSTLTADVKERLDSILQAIAHEMGHHIDSRMVTNSTYKPFLTCISENYADKFNKTKDDEKFCNTKKDDVAACKMKVTESHAGELVADAWGLKVLSIHSKAQNYTFAETDGLLTNSWSKLCGSGDEGIHPSGDFRIGTSMRTNPDINSILACDNSTINSKPACTFDGAVNF
;
A
#
# COMPACT_ATOMS: atom_id res chain seq x y z
N MET A 1 44.38 -62.93 -4.56
CA MET A 1 44.08 -62.00 -5.68
C MET A 1 42.62 -62.17 -6.09
N LYS A 2 41.91 -61.04 -6.29
CA LYS A 2 40.58 -60.84 -6.93
C LYS A 2 39.36 -61.23 -6.07
N SER A 3 38.73 -60.36 -5.27
CA SER A 3 38.34 -58.92 -5.35
C SER A 3 36.98 -58.65 -6.00
N LYS A 4 36.07 -58.12 -5.17
CA LYS A 4 35.11 -57.03 -5.44
C LYS A 4 34.15 -57.22 -6.63
N LYS A 5 33.01 -57.89 -6.41
CA LYS A 5 31.84 -57.80 -7.30
C LYS A 5 30.47 -57.90 -6.61
N LEU A 6 30.34 -57.52 -5.34
CA LEU A 6 29.06 -57.69 -4.63
C LEU A 6 28.59 -56.51 -3.76
N LEU A 7 29.03 -55.28 -4.06
CA LEU A 7 28.68 -54.08 -3.29
C LEU A 7 28.21 -52.90 -4.14
N LEU A 8 27.79 -53.13 -5.39
CA LEU A 8 27.35 -52.06 -6.31
C LEU A 8 25.87 -52.13 -6.74
N ALA A 9 25.09 -53.10 -6.24
CA ALA A 9 23.70 -53.28 -6.67
C ALA A 9 22.64 -52.76 -5.68
N CYS A 10 23.02 -52.43 -4.44
CA CYS A 10 22.09 -51.82 -3.45
C CYS A 10 22.23 -50.30 -3.31
N ALA A 11 23.17 -49.66 -4.02
CA ALA A 11 23.36 -48.20 -3.96
C ALA A 11 22.67 -47.44 -5.11
N LEU A 12 22.08 -48.13 -6.09
CA LEU A 12 21.45 -47.49 -7.26
C LEU A 12 19.92 -47.39 -7.20
N THR A 13 19.26 -48.01 -6.22
CA THR A 13 17.79 -48.01 -6.09
C THR A 13 17.24 -46.99 -5.09
N VAL A 14 18.08 -46.15 -4.49
CA VAL A 14 17.68 -45.10 -3.52
C VAL A 14 17.71 -43.69 -4.14
N LEU A 15 18.12 -43.53 -5.41
CA LEU A 15 18.25 -42.21 -6.05
C LEU A 15 17.10 -41.81 -6.98
N THR A 16 16.06 -42.63 -7.13
CA THR A 16 14.95 -42.33 -8.07
C THR A 16 13.61 -42.01 -7.41
N THR A 17 13.54 -41.86 -6.08
CA THR A 17 12.27 -41.60 -5.38
C THR A 17 12.16 -40.23 -4.70
N SER A 18 13.09 -39.29 -4.95
CA SER A 18 13.08 -37.97 -4.27
C SER A 18 12.57 -36.80 -5.10
N TYR A 19 12.36 -36.94 -6.41
CA TYR A 19 11.96 -35.81 -7.27
C TYR A 19 10.44 -35.65 -7.46
N ALA A 20 9.62 -36.53 -6.89
CA ALA A 20 8.16 -36.45 -7.00
C ALA A 20 7.48 -35.67 -5.84
N ALA A 21 8.25 -35.05 -4.94
CA ALA A 21 7.72 -34.43 -3.71
C ALA A 21 7.64 -32.89 -3.74
N PHE A 22 7.97 -32.23 -4.85
CA PHE A 22 7.84 -30.78 -5.00
C PHE A 22 7.23 -30.40 -6.35
N ALA A 23 6.11 -31.03 -6.70
CA ALA A 23 5.15 -30.29 -7.51
C ALA A 23 4.55 -29.25 -6.56
N GLU A 24 5.25 -28.12 -6.37
CA GLU A 24 4.62 -26.95 -5.73
C GLU A 24 3.32 -26.71 -6.48
N GLU A 25 2.21 -26.74 -5.76
CA GLU A 25 0.90 -26.48 -6.35
C GLU A 25 0.99 -25.13 -7.05
N ALA A 26 0.63 -25.11 -8.33
CA ALA A 26 0.68 -23.88 -9.13
C ALA A 26 -0.08 -22.77 -8.40
N SER A 27 0.55 -21.60 -8.26
CA SER A 27 -0.06 -20.46 -7.59
C SER A 27 -1.44 -20.15 -8.16
N THR A 28 -2.43 -20.02 -7.27
CA THR A 28 -3.80 -19.69 -7.67
C THR A 28 -3.90 -18.25 -8.20
N MET A 29 -2.99 -17.38 -7.76
CA MET A 29 -2.88 -15.97 -8.13
C MET A 29 -2.69 -15.79 -9.64
N CYS A 30 -1.97 -16.69 -10.30
CA CYS A 30 -1.71 -16.64 -11.75
C CYS A 30 -3.00 -16.72 -12.58
N SER A 31 -3.99 -17.50 -12.13
CA SER A 31 -5.21 -17.75 -12.92
C SER A 31 -6.27 -16.66 -12.73
N ASN A 32 -6.46 -16.19 -11.50
CA ASN A 32 -7.48 -15.22 -11.15
C ASN A 32 -7.12 -14.44 -9.86
N PRO A 33 -6.22 -13.44 -9.95
CA PRO A 33 -5.74 -12.73 -8.78
C PRO A 33 -6.87 -12.03 -8.02
N LEU A 34 -7.86 -11.49 -8.74
CA LEU A 34 -9.03 -10.86 -8.13
C LEU A 34 -9.80 -11.84 -7.24
N LYS A 35 -10.06 -13.06 -7.75
CA LYS A 35 -10.80 -14.06 -6.97
C LYS A 35 -10.00 -14.49 -5.74
N THR A 36 -8.72 -14.82 -5.89
CA THR A 36 -7.86 -15.22 -4.77
C THR A 36 -7.80 -14.13 -3.70
N ILE A 37 -7.50 -12.90 -4.08
CA ILE A 37 -7.31 -11.80 -3.11
C ILE A 37 -8.62 -11.39 -2.44
N CYS A 38 -9.72 -11.32 -3.20
CA CYS A 38 -10.96 -10.72 -2.71
C CYS A 38 -11.97 -11.70 -2.14
N THR A 39 -11.93 -12.97 -2.54
CA THR A 39 -12.85 -13.98 -1.99
C THR A 39 -12.38 -14.43 -0.60
N ASP A 40 -11.07 -14.60 -0.43
CA ASP A 40 -10.50 -15.20 0.79
C ASP A 40 -10.43 -14.20 1.96
N THR A 41 -10.72 -12.92 1.70
CA THR A 41 -10.52 -11.84 2.68
C THR A 41 -11.81 -11.27 3.26
N LEU A 42 -13.01 -11.68 2.80
CA LEU A 42 -14.29 -11.14 3.29
C LEU A 42 -14.52 -11.40 4.79
N THR A 43 -14.27 -12.62 5.26
CA THR A 43 -14.38 -12.96 6.68
C THR A 43 -13.33 -12.21 7.50
N ALA A 44 -12.08 -12.18 7.03
CA ALA A 44 -11.00 -11.47 7.68
C ALA A 44 -11.27 -9.96 7.80
N ARG A 45 -11.90 -9.33 6.79
CA ARG A 45 -12.33 -7.92 6.85
C ARG A 45 -13.28 -7.66 8.01
N LYS A 46 -14.31 -8.49 8.16
CA LYS A 46 -15.29 -8.34 9.24
C LYS A 46 -14.63 -8.47 10.61
N ASP A 47 -13.72 -9.42 10.78
CA ASP A 47 -13.00 -9.60 12.05
C ASP A 47 -12.11 -8.39 12.38
N ARG A 48 -11.50 -7.78 11.36
CA ARG A 48 -10.73 -6.54 11.50
C ARG A 48 -11.59 -5.35 11.88
N ASP A 49 -12.73 -5.18 11.23
CA ASP A 49 -13.66 -4.09 11.53
C ASP A 49 -14.18 -4.20 12.98
N ASN A 50 -14.48 -5.42 13.43
CA ASN A 50 -14.87 -5.69 14.81
C ASN A 50 -13.73 -5.36 15.78
N TYR A 51 -12.49 -5.77 15.47
CA TYR A 51 -11.33 -5.48 16.31
C TYR A 51 -11.05 -3.97 16.42
N ILE A 52 -11.04 -3.24 15.30
CA ILE A 52 -10.87 -1.78 15.28
C ILE A 52 -11.98 -1.09 16.06
N SER A 53 -13.23 -1.54 15.89
CA SER A 53 -14.37 -1.01 16.65
C SER A 53 -14.20 -1.24 18.16
N GLY A 54 -13.66 -2.39 18.56
CA GLY A 54 -13.29 -2.69 19.94
C GLY A 54 -12.24 -1.70 20.49
N ILE A 55 -11.15 -1.47 19.75
CA ILE A 55 -10.13 -0.50 20.13
C ILE A 55 -10.71 0.92 20.24
N LYS A 56 -11.55 1.34 19.28
CA LYS A 56 -12.24 2.65 19.33
C LYS A 56 -13.08 2.81 20.60
N ALA A 57 -13.84 1.77 20.96
CA ALA A 57 -14.64 1.78 22.18
C ALA A 57 -13.76 1.89 23.45
N GLU A 58 -12.62 1.19 23.47
CA GLU A 58 -11.67 1.26 24.58
C GLU A 58 -10.99 2.64 24.71
N ILE A 59 -10.53 3.22 23.60
CA ILE A 59 -9.96 4.58 23.55
C ILE A 59 -11.00 5.59 24.06
N SER A 60 -12.23 5.51 23.55
CA SER A 60 -13.32 6.40 23.96
C SER A 60 -13.61 6.30 25.45
N LYS A 61 -13.66 5.08 26.00
CA LYS A 61 -13.88 4.84 27.43
C LYS A 61 -12.76 5.43 28.29
N GLU A 62 -11.49 5.19 27.94
CA GLU A 62 -10.33 5.73 28.65
C GLU A 62 -10.29 7.27 28.59
N ALA A 63 -10.57 7.83 27.42
CA ALA A 63 -10.61 9.27 27.20
C ALA A 63 -11.71 9.95 28.00
N GLN A 64 -12.93 9.39 28.01
CA GLN A 64 -14.06 9.93 28.78
C GLN A 64 -13.79 9.93 30.29
N ALA A 65 -13.20 8.84 30.80
CA ALA A 65 -12.81 8.73 32.21
C ALA A 65 -11.79 9.81 32.61
N SER A 66 -10.84 10.12 31.73
CA SER A 66 -9.77 11.10 31.97
C SER A 66 -10.24 12.55 31.73
N ALA A 67 -11.12 12.77 30.75
CA ALA A 67 -11.64 14.09 30.40
C ALA A 67 -12.62 14.65 31.43
N GLY A 68 -13.43 13.79 32.06
CA GLY A 68 -14.48 14.18 33.01
C GLY A 68 -13.99 15.15 34.11
N PRO A 69 -12.96 14.78 34.90
CA PRO A 69 -12.40 15.67 35.93
C PRO A 69 -11.89 17.01 35.38
N ARG A 70 -11.19 17.00 34.24
CA ARG A 70 -10.66 18.21 33.58
C ARG A 70 -11.78 19.15 33.10
N ILE A 71 -12.85 18.59 32.54
CA ILE A 71 -14.03 19.34 32.09
C ILE A 71 -14.73 20.00 33.28
N GLU A 72 -14.90 19.29 34.40
CA GLU A 72 -15.51 19.86 35.60
C GLU A 72 -14.65 20.98 36.21
N GLU A 73 -13.32 20.83 36.21
CA GLU A 73 -12.42 21.91 36.61
C GLU A 73 -12.52 23.12 35.68
N MET A 74 -12.52 22.90 34.36
CA MET A 74 -12.70 23.95 33.36
C MET A 74 -14.02 24.70 33.55
N LYS A 75 -15.14 23.98 33.82
CA LYS A 75 -16.46 24.58 34.08
C LYS A 75 -16.46 25.49 35.32
N LYS A 76 -15.60 25.24 36.32
CA LYS A 76 -15.42 26.15 37.47
C LYS A 76 -14.71 27.44 37.06
N LYS A 77 -13.73 27.37 36.16
CA LYS A 77 -12.92 28.52 35.69
C LYS A 77 -13.65 29.40 34.67
N ILE A 78 -14.47 28.81 33.80
CA ILE A 78 -15.19 29.54 32.74
C ILE A 78 -16.62 29.83 33.17
N LYS A 79 -17.04 31.11 33.18
CA LYS A 79 -18.40 31.51 33.58
C LYS A 79 -19.51 30.81 32.77
N ARG A 80 -20.65 30.51 33.40
CA ARG A 80 -21.77 29.73 32.83
C ARG A 80 -22.35 30.28 31.53
N TYR A 81 -22.44 31.61 31.40
CA TYR A 81 -23.01 32.25 30.21
C TYR A 81 -22.11 32.21 28.98
N ARG A 82 -20.83 31.80 29.10
CA ARG A 82 -19.91 31.63 27.96
C ARG A 82 -20.06 30.23 27.35
N ILE A 83 -21.26 29.91 26.88
CA ILE A 83 -21.64 28.56 26.41
C ILE A 83 -20.73 28.09 25.26
N PHE A 84 -20.52 28.90 24.23
CA PHE A 84 -19.65 28.56 23.10
C PHE A 84 -18.20 28.31 23.51
N LYS A 85 -17.66 29.13 24.42
CA LYS A 85 -16.30 28.92 24.95
C LYS A 85 -16.20 27.61 25.72
N ARG A 86 -17.17 27.31 26.59
CA ARG A 86 -17.21 26.04 27.33
C ARG A 86 -17.31 24.85 26.41
N PHE A 87 -18.11 24.94 25.35
CA PHE A 87 -18.25 23.90 24.34
C PHE A 87 -16.93 23.65 23.60
N GLY A 88 -16.29 24.71 23.08
CA GLY A 88 -14.99 24.59 22.42
C GLY A 88 -13.89 23.99 23.31
N GLU A 89 -13.81 24.41 24.58
CA GLU A 89 -12.85 23.84 25.54
C GLU A 89 -13.18 22.39 25.91
N THR A 90 -14.47 22.02 25.96
CA THR A 90 -14.89 20.63 26.19
C THR A 90 -14.47 19.74 25.03
N LEU A 91 -14.70 20.18 23.79
CA LEU A 91 -14.22 19.49 22.60
C LEU A 91 -12.69 19.35 22.61
N LYS A 92 -11.98 20.42 22.99
CA LYS A 92 -10.53 20.40 23.13
C LYS A 92 -10.04 19.36 24.12
N ILE A 93 -10.60 19.35 25.34
CA ILE A 93 -10.22 18.39 26.38
C ILE A 93 -10.50 16.96 25.92
N ASN A 94 -11.70 16.69 25.41
CA ASN A 94 -12.07 15.35 24.93
C ASN A 94 -11.11 14.87 23.83
N ASN A 95 -10.82 15.72 22.86
CA ASN A 95 -9.95 15.37 21.76
C ASN A 95 -8.50 15.09 22.22
N GLN A 96 -7.96 15.91 23.13
CA GLN A 96 -6.64 15.66 23.74
C GLN A 96 -6.58 14.32 24.48
N GLU A 97 -7.64 13.96 25.23
CA GLU A 97 -7.67 12.67 25.93
C GLU A 97 -7.87 11.48 24.99
N ILE A 98 -8.61 11.64 23.89
CA ILE A 98 -8.71 10.62 22.83
C ILE A 98 -7.34 10.35 22.23
N MET A 99 -6.61 11.40 21.84
CA MET A 99 -5.27 11.24 21.25
C MET A 99 -4.30 10.61 22.22
N LYS A 100 -4.32 11.03 23.49
CA LYS A 100 -3.45 10.46 24.52
C LYS A 100 -3.74 8.96 24.72
N ALA A 101 -5.01 8.59 24.80
CA ALA A 101 -5.42 7.19 24.88
C ALA A 101 -5.04 6.42 23.61
N ALA A 102 -5.23 7.00 22.43
CA ALA A 102 -4.82 6.42 21.15
C ALA A 102 -3.32 6.16 21.11
N LYS A 103 -2.47 7.16 21.36
CA LYS A 103 -1.00 7.03 21.41
C LYS A 103 -0.57 5.89 22.34
N LYS A 104 -1.15 5.83 23.54
CA LYS A 104 -0.88 4.75 24.50
C LYS A 104 -1.23 3.37 23.95
N ARG A 105 -2.35 3.23 23.23
CA ARG A 105 -2.77 1.96 22.62
C ARG A 105 -1.97 1.60 21.37
N MET A 106 -1.52 2.59 20.61
CA MET A 106 -0.76 2.39 19.38
C MET A 106 0.73 2.14 19.64
N ASN A 107 1.20 2.42 20.85
CA ASN A 107 2.58 2.15 21.26
C ASN A 107 2.93 0.68 20.99
N GLY A 108 4.03 0.46 20.25
CA GLY A 108 4.48 -0.86 19.82
C GLY A 108 3.90 -1.36 18.50
N ILE A 109 2.69 -0.96 18.11
CA ILE A 109 2.10 -1.33 16.80
C ILE A 109 2.90 -0.66 15.67
N GLU A 110 3.24 0.60 15.86
CA GLU A 110 3.98 1.41 14.89
C GLU A 110 5.47 1.08 14.82
N SER A 111 5.98 0.19 15.70
CA SER A 111 7.40 -0.19 15.72
C SER A 111 7.91 -0.71 14.38
N ILE A 112 7.02 -1.30 13.58
CA ILE A 112 7.36 -1.81 12.26
C ILE A 112 7.77 -0.71 11.27
N ILE A 113 7.12 0.46 11.35
CA ILE A 113 7.38 1.63 10.49
C ILE A 113 8.32 2.65 11.12
N THR A 114 8.72 2.47 12.38
CA THR A 114 9.71 3.33 13.06
C THR A 114 11.06 2.64 13.24
N ASN A 115 11.16 1.35 12.95
CA ASN A 115 12.43 0.61 12.97
C ASN A 115 13.33 1.06 11.79
N GLU A 116 14.54 1.54 12.10
CA GLU A 116 15.49 2.05 11.10
C GLU A 116 15.95 0.99 10.10
N GLU A 117 16.07 -0.28 10.51
CA GLU A 117 16.48 -1.38 9.63
C GLU A 117 15.39 -1.65 8.57
N ASN A 118 14.12 -1.68 8.98
CA ASN A 118 12.99 -1.85 8.06
C ASN A 118 12.87 -0.68 7.07
N ILE A 119 13.02 0.56 7.57
CA ILE A 119 13.01 1.76 6.71
C ILE A 119 14.17 1.70 5.70
N THR A 120 15.37 1.34 6.16
CA THR A 120 16.55 1.21 5.29
C THR A 120 16.35 0.13 4.24
N LEU A 121 15.79 -1.02 4.65
CA LEU A 121 15.48 -2.12 3.75
C LEU A 121 14.46 -1.71 2.68
N LEU A 122 13.35 -1.08 3.07
CA LEU A 122 12.34 -0.61 2.13
C LEU A 122 12.90 0.43 1.14
N LYS A 123 13.67 1.41 1.62
CA LYS A 123 14.37 2.36 0.75
C LYS A 123 15.33 1.65 -0.20
N SER A 124 16.02 0.60 0.26
CA SER A 124 16.92 -0.20 -0.59
C SER A 124 16.15 -0.90 -1.71
N TYR A 125 14.98 -1.48 -1.43
CA TYR A 125 14.14 -2.12 -2.44
C TYR A 125 13.59 -1.11 -3.46
N MET A 126 13.13 0.07 -3.01
CA MET A 126 12.72 1.13 -3.93
C MET A 126 13.86 1.56 -4.86
N LYS A 127 15.09 1.71 -4.33
CA LYS A 127 16.26 2.05 -5.15
C LYS A 127 16.64 0.95 -6.13
N GLN A 128 16.55 -0.32 -5.72
CA GLN A 128 16.74 -1.45 -6.63
C GLN A 128 15.66 -1.48 -7.73
N ALA A 129 14.40 -1.24 -7.38
CA ALA A 129 13.31 -1.15 -8.36
C ALA A 129 13.60 -0.08 -9.41
N ILE A 130 14.12 1.09 -9.00
CA ILE A 130 14.55 2.16 -9.89
C ILE A 130 15.69 1.70 -10.80
N ASP A 131 16.68 0.99 -10.25
CA ASP A 131 17.83 0.51 -11.02
C ASP A 131 17.44 -0.51 -12.10
N GLU A 132 16.41 -1.32 -11.85
CA GLU A 132 15.85 -2.31 -12.78
C GLU A 132 14.93 -1.71 -13.87
N THR A 133 14.76 -0.39 -13.95
CA THR A 133 14.00 0.27 -15.04
C THR A 133 14.88 0.63 -16.24
N SER A 134 14.29 0.96 -17.39
CA SER A 134 15.02 1.53 -18.53
C SER A 134 15.26 3.05 -18.45
N PHE A 135 14.89 3.72 -17.35
CA PHE A 135 15.11 5.16 -17.21
C PHE A 135 16.58 5.55 -17.38
N ASP A 136 16.83 6.74 -17.91
CA ASP A 136 18.19 7.24 -18.07
C ASP A 136 18.89 7.44 -16.71
N ALA A 137 20.22 7.50 -16.72
CA ALA A 137 21.02 7.58 -15.51
C ALA A 137 20.71 8.80 -14.64
N VAL A 138 20.37 9.94 -15.24
CA VAL A 138 20.05 11.18 -14.50
C VAL A 138 18.72 11.01 -13.79
N THR A 139 17.70 10.49 -14.48
CA THR A 139 16.40 10.19 -13.89
C THR A 139 16.53 9.21 -12.73
N LYS A 140 17.29 8.12 -12.90
CA LYS A 140 17.54 7.15 -11.81
C LYS A 140 18.22 7.79 -10.60
N VAL A 141 19.24 8.62 -10.80
CA VAL A 141 19.93 9.33 -9.70
C VAL A 141 18.96 10.25 -8.96
N ASN A 142 18.15 11.01 -9.69
CA ASN A 142 17.17 11.92 -9.09
C ASN A 142 16.11 11.15 -8.28
N PHE A 143 15.57 10.05 -8.81
CA PHE A 143 14.58 9.25 -8.10
C PHE A 143 15.15 8.64 -6.83
N LYS A 144 16.37 8.08 -6.90
CA LYS A 144 17.05 7.51 -5.72
C LYS A 144 17.31 8.59 -4.66
N SER A 145 17.74 9.78 -5.06
CA SER A 145 17.89 10.92 -4.14
C SER A 145 16.56 11.34 -3.51
N THR A 146 15.47 11.32 -4.27
CA THR A 146 14.12 11.57 -3.74
C THR A 146 13.77 10.52 -2.69
N VAL A 147 13.92 9.22 -3.00
CA VAL A 147 13.66 8.09 -2.09
C VAL A 147 14.47 8.22 -0.79
N ASP A 148 15.75 8.55 -0.89
CA ASP A 148 16.60 8.74 0.30
C ASP A 148 16.08 9.87 1.21
N SER A 149 15.50 10.94 0.62
CA SER A 149 14.93 12.08 1.35
C SER A 149 13.56 11.84 1.99
N ILE A 150 12.85 10.76 1.63
CA ILE A 150 11.52 10.48 2.19
C ILE A 150 11.64 10.11 3.67
N ILE A 151 10.86 10.76 4.52
CA ILE A 151 10.64 10.39 5.91
C ILE A 151 9.41 9.49 5.95
N ILE A 152 9.58 8.26 6.42
CA ILE A 152 8.46 7.38 6.76
C ILE A 152 8.24 7.56 8.25
N GLY A 153 7.10 8.13 8.62
CA GLY A 153 6.81 8.42 10.01
C GLY A 153 5.52 7.81 10.47
N ASN A 154 5.37 7.77 11.79
CA ASN A 154 4.21 7.23 12.47
C ASN A 154 3.24 8.36 12.88
N PHE A 155 2.14 7.99 13.52
CA PHE A 155 1.12 8.95 13.93
C PHE A 155 1.64 9.98 14.91
N GLU A 156 2.47 9.57 15.88
CA GLU A 156 3.07 10.49 16.83
C GLU A 156 4.01 11.50 16.17
N ASP A 157 4.92 11.06 15.30
CA ASP A 157 5.83 11.96 14.56
C ASP A 157 5.04 12.96 13.71
N PHE A 158 3.98 12.49 13.03
CA PHE A 158 3.12 13.36 12.24
C PHE A 158 2.44 14.45 13.09
N LEU A 159 1.86 14.08 14.22
CA LEU A 159 1.21 15.03 15.12
C LEU A 159 2.18 16.08 15.66
N ASN A 160 3.39 15.65 16.01
CA ASN A 160 4.45 16.53 16.51
C ASN A 160 4.91 17.52 15.43
N ARG A 161 5.13 17.05 14.20
CA ARG A 161 5.58 17.89 13.07
C ARG A 161 4.53 18.89 12.59
N THR A 162 3.27 18.52 12.66
CA THR A 162 2.16 19.37 12.19
C THR A 162 1.64 20.33 13.26
N GLY A 163 2.04 20.14 14.53
CA GLY A 163 1.51 20.91 15.66
C GLY A 163 0.00 20.70 15.84
N LEU A 164 -0.55 19.61 15.30
CA LEU A 164 -1.99 19.37 15.30
C LEU A 164 -2.52 19.19 16.72
N GLU A 165 -1.73 18.64 17.66
CA GLU A 165 -2.11 18.42 19.06
C GLU A 165 -2.76 19.63 19.75
N ASP A 166 -2.29 20.83 19.43
CA ASP A 166 -2.76 22.06 20.06
C ASP A 166 -3.95 22.72 19.32
N ASN A 167 -4.25 22.28 18.09
CA ASN A 167 -5.27 22.85 17.22
C ASN A 167 -6.39 21.86 16.86
N VAL A 168 -7.40 21.79 17.73
CA VAL A 168 -8.56 20.88 17.63
C VAL A 168 -9.33 21.04 16.32
N PHE A 169 -9.48 22.28 15.83
CA PHE A 169 -10.21 22.51 14.57
C PHE A 169 -9.40 21.99 13.37
N ALA A 170 -8.09 22.23 13.36
CA ALA A 170 -7.23 21.66 12.33
C ALA A 170 -7.23 20.12 12.41
N GLN A 171 -7.29 19.52 13.60
CA GLN A 171 -7.39 18.07 13.72
C GLN A 171 -8.68 17.49 13.16
N LEU A 172 -9.84 18.09 13.49
CA LEU A 172 -11.13 17.57 13.06
C LEU A 172 -11.31 17.60 11.54
N ILE A 173 -10.59 18.49 10.84
CA ILE A 173 -10.73 18.70 9.40
C ILE A 173 -9.56 18.09 8.62
N ASN A 174 -8.35 18.18 9.16
CA ASN A 174 -7.11 17.91 8.42
C ASN A 174 -6.29 16.75 9.01
N ASN A 175 -6.79 15.99 9.98
CA ASN A 175 -6.09 14.80 10.46
C ASN A 175 -6.47 13.57 9.60
N PRO A 176 -5.61 13.14 8.68
CA PRO A 176 -5.91 12.04 7.76
C PRO A 176 -6.02 10.68 8.45
N CYS A 177 -5.49 10.54 9.66
CA CYS A 177 -5.63 9.32 10.47
C CYS A 177 -6.84 9.36 11.42
N GLY A 178 -7.61 10.46 11.43
CA GLY A 178 -8.65 10.71 12.42
C GLY A 178 -8.09 11.04 13.80
N SER A 179 -8.92 11.58 14.69
CA SER A 179 -8.50 11.98 16.04
C SER A 179 -8.04 10.82 16.92
N ASP A 180 -8.51 9.61 16.64
CA ASP A 180 -8.12 8.37 17.30
C ASP A 180 -6.96 7.63 16.60
N GLY A 181 -6.49 8.12 15.44
CA GLY A 181 -5.44 7.46 14.65
C GLY A 181 -5.90 6.17 13.95
N LEU A 182 -7.18 5.80 14.05
CA LEU A 182 -7.70 4.50 13.61
C LEU A 182 -8.43 4.55 12.28
N VAL A 183 -8.22 5.60 11.48
CA VAL A 183 -8.57 5.55 10.06
C VAL A 183 -7.62 4.59 9.36
N ASP A 184 -8.18 3.70 8.55
CA ASP A 184 -7.43 2.77 7.72
C ASP A 184 -6.93 3.49 6.46
N ASN A 185 -5.81 4.20 6.59
CA ASN A 185 -5.24 4.96 5.51
C ASN A 185 -3.70 5.01 5.54
N ALA A 186 -3.11 5.18 4.37
CA ALA A 186 -1.72 5.54 4.13
C ALA A 186 -1.72 6.70 3.13
N PHE A 187 -0.78 7.62 3.23
CA PHE A 187 -0.67 8.69 2.22
C PHE A 187 0.72 9.32 2.18
N ALA A 188 1.07 9.78 0.98
CA ALA A 188 2.21 10.64 0.71
C ALA A 188 1.83 12.13 0.87
N THR A 189 2.70 12.91 1.51
CA THR A 189 2.53 14.36 1.65
C THR A 189 3.86 15.09 1.78
N THR A 190 3.83 16.42 1.84
CA THR A 190 5.00 17.25 2.19
C THR A 190 4.73 17.96 3.51
N LEU A 191 5.62 17.79 4.48
CA LEU A 191 5.60 18.52 5.75
C LEU A 191 6.72 19.55 5.77
N GLY A 192 6.38 20.81 5.49
CA GLY A 192 7.38 21.86 5.30
C GLY A 192 8.19 21.61 4.04
N LYS A 193 9.46 21.20 4.18
CA LYS A 193 10.34 20.81 3.06
C LYS A 193 10.55 19.30 2.96
N ASP A 194 10.06 18.54 3.93
CA ASP A 194 10.30 17.11 4.02
C ASP A 194 9.24 16.36 3.23
N ARG A 195 9.68 15.43 2.40
CA ARG A 195 8.81 14.43 1.78
C ARG A 195 8.43 13.42 2.84
N TYR A 196 7.15 13.18 3.02
CA TYR A 196 6.64 12.42 4.14
C TYR A 196 5.69 11.33 3.65
N VAL A 197 5.79 10.15 4.24
CA VAL A 197 4.82 9.07 4.11
C VAL A 197 4.30 8.76 5.50
N LEU A 198 2.98 8.86 5.68
CA LEU A 198 2.31 8.48 6.92
C LEU A 198 1.53 7.18 6.70
N ILE A 199 1.73 6.22 7.60
CA ILE A 199 0.86 5.06 7.72
C ILE A 199 0.05 5.22 9.00
N CYS A 200 -1.27 5.30 8.87
CA CYS A 200 -2.12 5.45 10.04
C CYS A 200 -2.15 4.15 10.85
N PRO A 201 -2.21 4.23 12.19
CA PRO A 201 -2.29 3.05 13.03
C PRO A 201 -3.46 2.13 12.69
N GLY A 202 -4.61 2.71 12.28
CA GLY A 202 -5.75 1.94 11.77
C GLY A 202 -5.36 1.05 10.58
N PHE A 203 -4.49 1.53 9.70
CA PHE A 203 -3.97 0.76 8.56
C PHE A 203 -3.10 -0.41 9.00
N LEU A 204 -2.21 -0.19 9.97
CA LEU A 204 -1.33 -1.25 10.52
C LEU A 204 -2.14 -2.34 11.23
N ILE A 205 -3.20 -1.96 11.92
CA ILE A 205 -4.10 -2.89 12.61
C ILE A 205 -4.92 -3.70 11.60
N SER A 206 -5.44 -3.03 10.57
CA SER A 206 -6.24 -3.73 9.55
C SER A 206 -5.40 -4.49 8.52
N SER A 207 -4.10 -4.26 8.43
CA SER A 207 -3.26 -5.08 7.57
C SER A 207 -2.96 -6.44 8.22
N THR A 208 -2.83 -6.50 9.55
CA THR A 208 -2.60 -7.75 10.29
C THR A 208 -3.13 -7.73 11.73
N LEU A 209 -3.98 -8.68 12.10
CA LEU A 209 -4.53 -8.79 13.47
C LEU A 209 -3.60 -9.50 14.46
N THR A 210 -2.76 -10.44 14.00
CA THR A 210 -2.05 -11.39 14.88
C THR A 210 -0.64 -11.73 14.43
N ALA A 211 -0.17 -11.05 13.38
CA ALA A 211 1.02 -11.44 12.65
C ALA A 211 2.30 -11.03 13.38
N ASP A 212 3.36 -11.80 13.23
CA ASP A 212 4.69 -11.44 13.73
C ASP A 212 5.23 -10.19 13.00
N VAL A 213 6.42 -9.70 13.40
CA VAL A 213 7.00 -8.49 12.80
C VAL A 213 7.23 -8.65 11.30
N LYS A 214 7.62 -9.84 10.83
CA LYS A 214 7.89 -10.08 9.42
C LYS A 214 6.60 -10.01 8.61
N GLU A 215 5.56 -10.72 9.04
CA GLU A 215 4.26 -10.71 8.35
C GLU A 215 3.59 -9.33 8.40
N ARG A 216 3.80 -8.56 9.47
CA ARG A 216 3.38 -7.14 9.54
C ARG A 216 4.05 -6.32 8.45
N LEU A 217 5.37 -6.43 8.29
CA LEU A 217 6.10 -5.74 7.23
C LEU A 217 5.56 -6.14 5.85
N ASP A 218 5.42 -7.45 5.61
CA ASP A 218 4.91 -8.01 4.36
C ASP A 218 3.56 -7.38 3.98
N SER A 219 2.65 -7.24 4.95
CA SER A 219 1.29 -6.72 4.73
C SER A 219 1.22 -5.23 4.38
N ILE A 220 2.23 -4.44 4.77
CA ILE A 220 2.24 -2.98 4.58
C ILE A 220 3.26 -2.54 3.53
N LEU A 221 4.14 -3.45 3.10
CA LEU A 221 5.25 -3.14 2.19
C LEU A 221 4.77 -2.48 0.90
N GLN A 222 3.73 -3.06 0.29
CA GLN A 222 3.13 -2.51 -0.94
C GLN A 222 2.60 -1.11 -0.73
N ALA A 223 1.86 -0.87 0.37
CA ALA A 223 1.26 0.42 0.64
C ALA A 223 2.33 1.49 0.88
N ILE A 224 3.36 1.20 1.69
CA ILE A 224 4.42 2.19 1.92
C ILE A 224 5.19 2.45 0.61
N ALA A 225 5.50 1.42 -0.17
CA ALA A 225 6.17 1.58 -1.46
C ALA A 225 5.31 2.35 -2.48
N HIS A 226 3.99 2.13 -2.48
CA HIS A 226 3.02 2.91 -3.25
C HIS A 226 3.07 4.40 -2.84
N GLU A 227 2.98 4.70 -1.54
CA GLU A 227 3.09 6.09 -1.07
C GLU A 227 4.46 6.72 -1.36
N MET A 228 5.55 5.95 -1.30
CA MET A 228 6.85 6.42 -1.74
C MET A 228 6.87 6.70 -3.24
N GLY A 229 6.16 5.89 -4.03
CA GLY A 229 5.98 6.05 -5.46
C GLY A 229 5.38 7.39 -5.84
N HIS A 230 4.43 7.92 -5.05
CA HIS A 230 3.85 9.26 -5.27
C HIS A 230 4.87 10.41 -5.22
N HIS A 231 6.01 10.24 -4.54
CA HIS A 231 7.08 11.25 -4.54
C HIS A 231 7.92 11.27 -5.81
N ILE A 232 7.79 10.25 -6.67
CA ILE A 232 8.48 10.12 -7.95
C ILE A 232 7.50 9.85 -9.11
N ASP A 233 6.19 10.01 -8.89
CA ASP A 233 5.17 9.71 -9.90
C ASP A 233 5.08 10.78 -11.00
N SER A 234 4.14 10.59 -11.93
CA SER A 234 3.97 11.48 -13.07
C SER A 234 3.55 12.91 -12.71
N ARG A 235 2.98 13.13 -11.51
CA ARG A 235 2.66 14.48 -11.00
C ARG A 235 3.91 15.20 -10.53
N MET A 236 4.93 14.47 -10.07
CA MET A 236 6.18 15.04 -9.56
C MET A 236 7.23 15.27 -10.65
N VAL A 237 7.32 14.38 -11.65
CA VAL A 237 8.42 14.39 -12.64
C VAL A 237 7.97 14.45 -14.10
N THR A 238 6.68 14.71 -14.34
CA THR A 238 5.97 14.76 -15.64
C THR A 238 5.57 13.42 -16.26
N ASN A 239 4.46 13.42 -17.01
CA ASN A 239 3.95 12.24 -17.72
C ASN A 239 4.91 11.70 -18.79
N SER A 240 5.80 12.53 -19.36
CA SER A 240 6.73 12.09 -20.41
C SER A 240 7.73 11.05 -19.90
N THR A 241 8.14 11.15 -18.63
CA THR A 241 9.01 10.18 -17.96
C THR A 241 8.38 8.78 -17.95
N TYR A 242 7.07 8.71 -17.75
CA TYR A 242 6.30 7.46 -17.71
C TYR A 242 5.56 7.15 -19.02
N LYS A 243 5.93 7.82 -20.12
CA LYS A 243 5.19 7.73 -21.39
C LYS A 243 5.00 6.29 -21.90
N PRO A 244 6.01 5.38 -21.89
CA PRO A 244 5.82 4.01 -22.35
C PRO A 244 4.72 3.29 -21.57
N PHE A 245 4.76 3.40 -20.23
CA PHE A 245 3.76 2.83 -19.33
C PHE A 245 2.36 3.39 -19.58
N LEU A 246 2.21 4.71 -19.57
CA LEU A 246 0.91 5.38 -19.72
C LEU A 246 0.32 5.15 -21.11
N THR A 247 1.15 5.07 -22.15
CA THR A 247 0.69 4.73 -23.51
C THR A 247 0.14 3.30 -23.56
N CYS A 248 0.86 2.33 -22.98
CA CYS A 248 0.37 0.96 -22.90
C CYS A 248 -0.98 0.88 -22.17
N ILE A 249 -1.12 1.56 -21.02
CA ILE A 249 -2.39 1.60 -20.28
C ILE A 249 -3.49 2.25 -21.11
N SER A 250 -3.19 3.37 -21.76
CA SER A 250 -4.16 4.11 -22.56
C SER A 250 -4.72 3.28 -23.72
N GLU A 251 -3.85 2.59 -24.44
CA GLU A 251 -4.22 1.81 -25.62
C GLU A 251 -5.06 0.57 -25.24
N ASN A 252 -4.72 -0.08 -24.13
CA ASN A 252 -5.23 -1.40 -23.79
C ASN A 252 -6.31 -1.39 -22.69
N TYR A 253 -6.38 -0.36 -21.86
CA TYR A 253 -7.11 -0.40 -20.60
C TYR A 253 -7.96 0.85 -20.28
N ALA A 254 -7.83 1.95 -21.04
CA ALA A 254 -8.55 3.20 -20.75
C ALA A 254 -10.08 3.08 -20.76
N ASP A 255 -10.65 2.03 -21.37
CA ASP A 255 -12.08 1.74 -21.35
C ASP A 255 -12.60 1.30 -19.97
N LYS A 256 -11.70 0.99 -19.04
CA LYS A 256 -12.01 0.53 -17.68
C LYS A 256 -12.08 1.64 -16.64
N PHE A 257 -11.72 2.86 -16.99
CA PHE A 257 -11.70 3.99 -16.07
C PHE A 257 -12.99 4.80 -16.13
N ASN A 258 -13.44 5.27 -14.97
CA ASN A 258 -14.43 6.32 -14.91
C ASN A 258 -13.81 7.63 -15.41
N LYS A 259 -14.61 8.44 -16.09
CA LYS A 259 -14.18 9.77 -16.53
C LYS A 259 -14.51 10.78 -15.42
N THR A 260 -13.55 11.63 -15.08
CA THR A 260 -13.87 12.83 -14.30
C THR A 260 -14.67 13.82 -15.15
N LYS A 261 -15.27 14.84 -14.52
CA LYS A 261 -15.93 15.94 -15.25
C LYS A 261 -14.99 16.66 -16.22
N ASP A 262 -13.71 16.77 -15.86
CA ASP A 262 -12.70 17.38 -16.73
C ASP A 262 -12.39 16.48 -17.94
N ASP A 263 -12.28 15.17 -17.72
CA ASP A 263 -12.07 14.20 -18.79
C ASP A 263 -13.26 14.16 -19.76
N GLU A 264 -14.49 14.17 -19.26
CA GLU A 264 -15.69 14.25 -20.08
C GLU A 264 -15.70 15.51 -20.95
N LYS A 265 -15.40 16.67 -20.35
CA LYS A 265 -15.32 17.94 -21.08
C LYS A 265 -14.26 17.90 -22.17
N PHE A 266 -13.08 17.36 -21.86
CA PHE A 266 -11.99 17.21 -22.82
C PHE A 266 -12.37 16.28 -23.96
N CYS A 267 -12.85 15.08 -23.64
CA CYS A 267 -13.26 14.06 -24.61
C CYS A 267 -14.39 14.56 -25.52
N ASN A 268 -15.35 15.34 -24.99
CA ASN A 268 -16.40 15.95 -25.80
C ASN A 268 -15.85 17.00 -26.78
N THR A 269 -14.82 17.76 -26.38
CA THR A 269 -14.14 18.73 -27.25
C THR A 269 -13.28 18.03 -28.31
N LYS A 270 -12.75 16.84 -27.99
CA LYS A 270 -11.87 16.02 -28.84
C LYS A 270 -12.56 14.74 -29.31
N LYS A 271 -13.87 14.79 -29.57
CA LYS A 271 -14.69 13.60 -29.88
C LYS A 271 -14.18 12.76 -31.05
N ASP A 272 -13.53 13.39 -32.02
CA ASP A 272 -12.99 12.74 -33.21
C ASP A 272 -11.56 12.18 -32.99
N ASP A 273 -10.94 12.46 -31.85
CA ASP A 273 -9.61 11.99 -31.45
C ASP A 273 -9.72 11.07 -30.23
N VAL A 274 -10.12 9.82 -30.50
CA VAL A 274 -10.32 8.78 -29.48
C VAL A 274 -9.02 8.51 -28.71
N ALA A 275 -7.87 8.57 -29.37
CA ALA A 275 -6.57 8.35 -28.74
C ALA A 275 -6.25 9.45 -27.72
N ALA A 276 -6.47 10.72 -28.06
CA ALA A 276 -6.29 11.82 -27.12
C ALA A 276 -7.24 11.70 -25.92
N CYS A 277 -8.51 11.32 -26.14
CA CYS A 277 -9.45 11.10 -25.04
C CYS A 277 -8.99 9.96 -24.12
N LYS A 278 -8.59 8.80 -24.67
CA LYS A 278 -8.06 7.69 -23.86
C LYS A 278 -6.82 8.07 -23.07
N MET A 279 -5.91 8.85 -23.67
CA MET A 279 -4.70 9.32 -22.99
C MET A 279 -5.07 10.24 -21.85
N LYS A 280 -5.95 11.22 -22.07
CA LYS A 280 -6.43 12.15 -21.02
C LYS A 280 -7.00 11.41 -19.80
N VAL A 281 -7.88 10.42 -20.03
CA VAL A 281 -8.45 9.60 -18.95
C VAL A 281 -7.37 8.79 -18.24
N THR A 282 -6.36 8.29 -18.96
CA THR A 282 -5.25 7.58 -18.33
C THR A 282 -4.40 8.51 -17.48
N GLU A 283 -4.15 9.73 -17.96
CA GLU A 283 -3.37 10.75 -17.25
C GLU A 283 -4.04 11.23 -15.96
N SER A 284 -5.37 11.27 -15.87
CA SER A 284 -6.07 11.60 -14.61
C SER A 284 -5.82 10.57 -13.50
N HIS A 285 -5.54 9.32 -13.88
CA HIS A 285 -5.25 8.19 -12.99
C HIS A 285 -3.74 7.89 -12.85
N ALA A 286 -2.88 8.60 -13.58
CA ALA A 286 -1.48 8.22 -13.75
C ALA A 286 -0.69 8.17 -12.43
N GLY A 287 -0.97 9.07 -11.48
CA GLY A 287 -0.30 9.09 -10.17
C GLY A 287 -0.47 7.75 -9.43
N GLU A 288 -1.71 7.27 -9.33
CA GLU A 288 -2.06 6.03 -8.64
C GLU A 288 -1.54 4.79 -9.36
N LEU A 289 -1.66 4.78 -10.70
CA LEU A 289 -1.18 3.67 -11.53
C LEU A 289 0.35 3.52 -11.46
N VAL A 290 1.07 4.64 -11.45
CA VAL A 290 2.54 4.65 -11.33
C VAL A 290 2.96 4.25 -9.91
N ALA A 291 2.27 4.74 -8.88
CA ALA A 291 2.52 4.35 -7.49
C ALA A 291 2.29 2.83 -7.28
N ASP A 292 1.24 2.26 -7.86
CA ASP A 292 1.00 0.81 -7.85
C ASP A 292 2.12 0.02 -8.52
N ALA A 293 2.59 0.47 -9.68
CA ALA A 293 3.69 -0.19 -10.39
C ALA A 293 4.98 -0.21 -9.54
N TRP A 294 5.27 0.88 -8.82
CA TRP A 294 6.38 0.91 -7.86
C TRP A 294 6.17 -0.04 -6.68
N GLY A 295 4.97 -0.03 -6.08
CA GLY A 295 4.62 -0.94 -4.98
C GLY A 295 4.73 -2.40 -5.37
N LEU A 296 4.30 -2.76 -6.58
CA LEU A 296 4.40 -4.11 -7.11
C LEU A 296 5.85 -4.54 -7.36
N LYS A 297 6.68 -3.66 -7.90
CA LYS A 297 8.09 -3.98 -8.16
C LYS A 297 8.87 -4.22 -6.87
N VAL A 298 8.61 -3.41 -5.83
CA VAL A 298 9.17 -3.63 -4.49
C VAL A 298 8.74 -4.96 -3.89
N LEU A 299 7.46 -5.34 -4.01
CA LEU A 299 7.00 -6.65 -3.55
C LEU A 299 7.75 -7.80 -4.22
N SER A 300 7.97 -7.72 -5.54
CA SER A 300 8.72 -8.75 -6.27
C SER A 300 10.17 -8.85 -5.81
N ILE A 301 10.84 -7.71 -5.63
CA ILE A 301 12.22 -7.67 -5.09
C ILE A 301 12.28 -8.27 -3.69
N HIS A 302 11.33 -7.93 -2.83
CA HIS A 302 11.26 -8.44 -1.47
C HIS A 302 11.03 -9.96 -1.43
N SER A 303 10.06 -10.47 -2.18
CA SER A 303 9.80 -11.92 -2.29
C SER A 303 11.07 -12.68 -2.72
N LYS A 304 11.79 -12.17 -3.74
CA LYS A 304 13.07 -12.75 -4.18
C LYS A 304 14.15 -12.68 -3.09
N ALA A 305 14.31 -11.53 -2.44
CA ALA A 305 15.32 -11.33 -1.41
C ALA A 305 15.10 -12.25 -0.19
N GLN A 306 13.85 -12.53 0.13
CA GLN A 306 13.49 -13.45 1.22
C GLN A 306 13.44 -14.92 0.80
N ASN A 307 13.61 -15.23 -0.48
CA ASN A 307 13.44 -16.58 -1.05
C ASN A 307 12.10 -17.21 -0.69
N TYR A 308 11.01 -16.44 -0.82
CA TYR A 308 9.66 -16.96 -0.55
C TYR A 308 9.31 -18.09 -1.51
N THR A 309 8.66 -19.11 -0.97
CA THR A 309 7.94 -20.13 -1.74
C THR A 309 6.76 -19.49 -2.49
N PHE A 310 6.15 -20.23 -3.42
CA PHE A 310 4.94 -19.76 -4.09
C PHE A 310 3.79 -19.50 -3.11
N ALA A 311 3.62 -20.35 -2.10
CA ALA A 311 2.59 -20.15 -1.07
C ALA A 311 2.82 -18.89 -0.23
N GLU A 312 4.07 -18.62 0.17
CA GLU A 312 4.43 -17.40 0.90
C GLU A 312 4.25 -16.16 0.02
N THR A 313 4.57 -16.25 -1.26
CA THR A 313 4.37 -15.15 -2.22
C THR A 313 2.88 -14.89 -2.47
N ASP A 314 2.05 -15.93 -2.58
CA ASP A 314 0.59 -15.80 -2.65
C ASP A 314 0.04 -15.10 -1.39
N GLY A 315 0.54 -15.46 -0.21
CA GLY A 315 0.18 -14.81 1.06
C GLY A 315 0.60 -13.34 1.09
N LEU A 316 1.83 -13.02 0.68
CA LEU A 316 2.35 -11.65 0.56
C LEU A 316 1.46 -10.79 -0.33
N LEU A 317 1.15 -11.28 -1.54
CA LEU A 317 0.32 -10.56 -2.50
C LEU A 317 -1.13 -10.40 -2.01
N THR A 318 -1.70 -11.46 -1.43
CA THR A 318 -3.05 -11.44 -0.87
C THR A 318 -3.18 -10.40 0.23
N ASN A 319 -2.27 -10.41 1.20
CA ASN A 319 -2.33 -9.49 2.32
C ASN A 319 -2.15 -8.03 1.86
N SER A 320 -1.16 -7.79 0.99
CA SER A 320 -0.83 -6.46 0.47
C SER A 320 -1.96 -5.79 -0.31
N TRP A 321 -2.71 -6.56 -1.10
CA TRP A 321 -3.71 -6.01 -2.03
C TRP A 321 -5.15 -6.18 -1.55
N SER A 322 -5.37 -6.95 -0.48
CA SER A 322 -6.71 -7.25 0.05
C SER A 322 -7.55 -6.02 0.34
N LYS A 323 -6.95 -4.86 0.65
CA LYS A 323 -7.69 -3.63 0.94
C LYS A 323 -8.34 -3.00 -0.28
N LEU A 324 -7.84 -3.27 -1.48
CA LEU A 324 -8.43 -2.72 -2.70
C LEU A 324 -9.77 -3.38 -3.07
N CYS A 325 -10.06 -4.61 -2.59
CA CYS A 325 -11.26 -5.31 -3.05
C CYS A 325 -12.55 -4.54 -2.74
N GLY A 326 -13.37 -4.32 -3.77
CA GLY A 326 -14.62 -3.56 -3.66
C GLY A 326 -14.45 -2.03 -3.56
N SER A 327 -13.22 -1.50 -3.67
CA SER A 327 -13.03 -0.06 -3.86
C SER A 327 -13.50 0.36 -5.25
N GLY A 328 -14.36 1.38 -5.29
CA GLY A 328 -14.85 1.96 -6.53
C GLY A 328 -13.79 2.84 -7.21
N ASP A 329 -14.05 3.21 -8.45
CA ASP A 329 -13.25 4.19 -9.17
C ASP A 329 -13.72 5.61 -8.83
N GLU A 330 -12.81 6.43 -8.30
CA GLU A 330 -13.03 7.78 -7.79
C GLU A 330 -12.59 8.88 -8.78
N GLY A 331 -12.23 8.51 -10.01
CA GLY A 331 -11.77 9.38 -11.09
C GLY A 331 -10.30 9.80 -10.98
N ILE A 332 -9.65 9.56 -9.84
CA ILE A 332 -8.19 9.63 -9.68
C ILE A 332 -7.62 8.28 -9.23
N HIS A 333 -8.36 7.55 -8.40
CA HIS A 333 -8.08 6.17 -8.00
C HIS A 333 -8.88 5.23 -8.90
N PRO A 334 -8.24 4.39 -9.73
CA PRO A 334 -8.95 3.34 -10.43
C PRO A 334 -9.59 2.37 -9.44
N SER A 335 -10.67 1.70 -9.84
CA SER A 335 -11.29 0.65 -9.00
C SER A 335 -10.27 -0.40 -8.57
N GLY A 336 -10.44 -0.95 -7.38
CA GLY A 336 -9.54 -1.99 -6.88
C GLY A 336 -9.55 -3.25 -7.75
N ASP A 337 -10.69 -3.59 -8.34
CA ASP A 337 -10.80 -4.71 -9.27
C ASP A 337 -9.90 -4.52 -10.49
N PHE A 338 -9.83 -3.29 -11.00
CA PHE A 338 -8.90 -2.93 -12.06
C PHE A 338 -7.45 -3.01 -11.57
N ARG A 339 -7.13 -2.37 -10.44
CA ARG A 339 -5.76 -2.30 -9.91
C ARG A 339 -5.19 -3.70 -9.66
N ILE A 340 -5.96 -4.60 -9.05
CA ILE A 340 -5.58 -6.00 -8.82
C ILE A 340 -5.51 -6.77 -10.16
N GLY A 341 -6.58 -6.72 -10.94
CA GLY A 341 -6.73 -7.56 -12.13
C GLY A 341 -5.73 -7.23 -13.24
N THR A 342 -5.44 -5.95 -13.44
CA THR A 342 -4.52 -5.45 -14.48
C THR A 342 -3.07 -5.52 -14.03
N SER A 343 -2.77 -5.17 -12.76
CA SER A 343 -1.38 -5.09 -12.31
C SER A 343 -0.75 -6.45 -12.03
N MET A 344 -1.53 -7.50 -11.75
CA MET A 344 -0.95 -8.80 -11.36
C MET A 344 -0.89 -9.84 -12.48
N ARG A 345 -1.97 -9.98 -13.26
CA ARG A 345 -2.22 -11.18 -14.08
C ARG A 345 -1.16 -11.42 -15.17
N THR A 346 -0.58 -10.37 -15.72
CA THR A 346 0.42 -10.47 -16.80
C THR A 346 1.75 -9.83 -16.41
N ASN A 347 1.87 -9.26 -15.22
CA ASN A 347 3.04 -8.47 -14.89
C ASN A 347 4.30 -9.38 -14.79
N PRO A 348 5.37 -9.08 -15.54
CA PRO A 348 6.59 -9.91 -15.54
C PRO A 348 7.22 -10.06 -14.16
N ASP A 349 7.11 -9.05 -13.29
CA ASP A 349 7.67 -9.10 -11.94
C ASP A 349 6.93 -10.13 -11.07
N ILE A 350 5.61 -10.28 -11.27
CA ILE A 350 4.78 -11.31 -10.61
C ILE A 350 4.98 -12.68 -11.25
N ASN A 351 4.96 -12.74 -12.59
CA ASN A 351 5.19 -13.98 -13.32
C ASN A 351 6.56 -14.58 -12.98
N SER A 352 7.58 -13.74 -12.75
CA SER A 352 8.92 -14.21 -12.38
C SER A 352 9.01 -14.86 -11.00
N ILE A 353 8.15 -14.46 -10.04
CA ILE A 353 8.18 -14.98 -8.66
C ILE A 353 7.18 -16.11 -8.42
N LEU A 354 6.15 -16.23 -9.27
CA LEU A 354 5.13 -17.29 -9.17
C LEU A 354 5.20 -18.34 -10.29
N ALA A 355 6.12 -18.17 -11.24
CA ALA A 355 6.26 -19.02 -12.43
C ALA A 355 4.94 -19.22 -13.19
N CYS A 356 4.14 -18.14 -13.33
CA CYS A 356 2.84 -18.21 -13.98
C CYS A 356 2.95 -18.65 -15.46
N ASP A 357 2.13 -19.63 -15.85
CA ASP A 357 1.97 -20.00 -17.26
C ASP A 357 1.05 -18.99 -17.96
N ASN A 358 1.65 -18.15 -18.81
CA ASN A 358 0.93 -17.12 -19.55
C ASN A 358 0.24 -17.64 -20.81
N SER A 359 0.44 -18.90 -21.21
CA SER A 359 -0.10 -19.45 -22.46
C SER A 359 -1.64 -19.45 -22.53
N THR A 360 -2.30 -19.33 -21.38
CA THR A 360 -3.77 -19.34 -21.25
C THR A 360 -4.37 -18.00 -20.86
N ILE A 361 -3.54 -16.97 -20.66
CA ILE A 361 -3.95 -15.68 -20.11
C ILE A 361 -4.28 -14.70 -21.25
N ASN A 362 -5.34 -13.91 -21.05
CA ASN A 362 -5.96 -12.95 -21.97
C ASN A 362 -4.96 -12.16 -22.84
N SER A 363 -5.31 -11.86 -24.10
CA SER A 363 -4.41 -11.32 -25.15
C SER A 363 -3.92 -9.87 -24.95
N LYS A 364 -4.10 -9.27 -23.77
CA LYS A 364 -3.67 -7.89 -23.49
C LYS A 364 -2.25 -7.89 -22.87
N PRO A 365 -1.37 -6.98 -23.30
CA PRO A 365 0.00 -6.91 -22.79
C PRO A 365 0.02 -6.50 -21.32
N ALA A 366 1.06 -6.90 -20.59
CA ALA A 366 1.40 -6.21 -19.35
C ALA A 366 1.96 -4.82 -19.65
N CYS A 367 1.59 -3.83 -18.86
CA CYS A 367 2.18 -2.50 -18.94
C CYS A 367 3.21 -2.32 -17.83
N THR A 368 4.46 -2.11 -18.20
CA THR A 368 5.57 -1.81 -17.29
C THR A 368 6.11 -0.40 -17.56
N PHE A 369 7.07 0.06 -16.76
CA PHE A 369 7.77 1.32 -17.03
C PHE A 369 8.47 1.35 -18.40
N ASP A 370 8.78 0.18 -18.96
CA ASP A 370 9.41 0.05 -20.27
C ASP A 370 8.38 -0.08 -21.42
N GLY A 371 7.08 -0.11 -21.10
CA GLY A 371 5.97 -0.17 -22.05
C GLY A 371 5.24 -1.51 -22.03
N ALA A 372 4.71 -1.90 -23.20
CA ALA A 372 3.94 -3.13 -23.35
C ALA A 372 4.85 -4.37 -23.42
N VAL A 373 4.54 -5.40 -22.63
CA VAL A 373 5.19 -6.72 -22.65
C VAL A 373 4.16 -7.76 -23.06
N ASN A 374 4.40 -8.45 -24.17
CA ASN A 374 3.58 -9.56 -24.66
C ASN A 374 4.22 -10.89 -24.23
N PHE A 375 3.39 -11.90 -23.96
CA PHE A 375 3.81 -13.24 -23.56
C PHE A 375 3.34 -14.30 -24.54
#